data_AF-A0A9P5HPH9-F1
#
_entry.id   AF-A0A9P5HPH9-F1
#
_cell.length_a   1.000
_cell.length_b   1.000
_cell.length_c   1.000
_cell.angle_alpha   90.00
_cell.angle_beta   90.00
_cell.angle_gamma   90.00
#
_symmetry.space_group_name_H-M   'P 1'
#
loop_
_entity.id
_entity.type
_entity.pdbx_description
1 polymer ?
#
loop_
_entity_poly.entity_id
_entity_poly.type
_entity_poly.pdbx_seq_one_letter_code
_entity_poly.pdbx_strand_id
1 'polypeptide(L)'
;MSVNIVEKWNPTRKDDIALKEALQSLQKSTDSVLLSPTQQQEEDEEEKRFLLQGHSYFAVKAYVLTGKEFPVNDKRFDEKYPAKAFARLLPLDSNVHAETKKGLVAVGSSCTAFYNDKLQNIVTWSKTTLEYLTDNEDMNLYDFLMVLSDLKYQKPEDRDEAFHEALVGARGSLKLLQHEAEEGKRQANDLMNDLDKFRDATVALQPQMSALIHKYTAGPKPYLNYLNEEHQRRAQEETKSFADYNSTYDEWKSATGLAIGGSWKRLWNQYETLKRENADEHLLIESMNNMVKQFDGLEGKIQDAIKAVGVLSLMFQKQSESYEMIRSSLSGMGVIVSEEDAETRNLFIKSQIKAASKKLKQLEKAAAGFVKAILTETSLG
;
A
#
# COMPACT_ATOMS: atom_id res chain seq x y z
N MET A 1 -2.59 17.18 -39.97
CA MET A 1 -3.83 17.11 -39.19
C MET A 1 -4.44 15.73 -39.40
N SER A 2 -4.17 14.79 -38.50
CA SER A 2 -4.78 13.46 -38.54
C SER A 2 -6.23 13.62 -38.11
N VAL A 3 -7.18 13.50 -39.04
CA VAL A 3 -8.61 13.46 -38.68
C VAL A 3 -8.78 12.33 -37.68
N ASN A 4 -9.36 12.62 -36.51
CA ASN A 4 -9.55 11.64 -35.44
C ASN A 4 -10.66 10.68 -35.88
N ILE A 5 -10.31 9.66 -36.67
CA ILE A 5 -11.22 8.66 -37.27
C ILE A 5 -12.06 7.94 -36.18
N VAL A 6 -11.58 7.97 -34.92
CA VAL A 6 -12.19 7.36 -33.74
C VAL A 6 -13.58 7.93 -33.40
N GLU A 7 -13.96 9.11 -33.87
CA GLU A 7 -15.29 9.69 -33.59
C GLU A 7 -16.34 9.42 -34.69
N LYS A 8 -15.97 8.79 -35.81
CA LYS A 8 -16.83 8.74 -37.00
C LYS A 8 -17.99 7.74 -36.92
N TRP A 9 -17.89 6.68 -36.12
CA TRP A 9 -18.98 5.69 -36.05
C TRP A 9 -20.19 6.27 -35.29
N ASN A 10 -21.29 6.52 -35.99
CA ASN A 10 -22.51 7.14 -35.45
C ASN A 10 -23.70 6.16 -35.55
N PRO A 11 -23.73 5.13 -34.68
CA PRO A 11 -24.77 4.12 -34.74
C PRO A 11 -26.15 4.70 -34.42
N THR A 12 -27.17 4.23 -35.13
CA THR A 12 -28.58 4.58 -34.90
C THR A 12 -29.36 3.46 -34.21
N ARG A 13 -28.83 2.22 -34.23
CA ARG A 13 -29.45 1.05 -33.62
C ARG A 13 -29.12 0.99 -32.13
N LYS A 14 -30.09 0.59 -31.32
CA LYS A 14 -29.96 0.50 -29.86
C LYS A 14 -28.76 -0.34 -29.41
N ASP A 15 -28.58 -1.53 -29.98
CA ASP A 15 -27.49 -2.45 -29.60
C ASP A 15 -26.11 -1.88 -29.97
N ASP A 16 -26.02 -1.19 -31.10
CA ASP A 16 -24.79 -0.58 -31.60
C ASP A 16 -24.42 0.69 -30.79
N ILE A 17 -25.41 1.48 -30.37
CA ILE A 17 -25.23 2.60 -29.42
C ILE A 17 -24.71 2.07 -28.09
N ALA A 18 -25.35 1.04 -27.53
CA ALA A 18 -24.93 0.42 -26.28
C ALA A 18 -23.50 -0.16 -26.40
N LEU A 19 -23.15 -0.80 -27.52
CA LEU A 19 -21.80 -1.29 -27.77
C LEU A 19 -20.77 -0.15 -27.79
N LYS A 20 -21.10 0.96 -28.49
CA LYS A 20 -20.25 2.15 -28.56
C LYS A 20 -19.99 2.72 -27.15
N GLU A 21 -21.05 2.90 -26.36
CA GLU A 21 -20.97 3.42 -25.00
C GLU A 21 -20.17 2.50 -24.08
N ALA A 22 -20.41 1.19 -24.15
CA ALA A 22 -19.73 0.19 -23.34
C ALA A 22 -18.21 0.17 -23.60
N LEU A 23 -17.80 0.22 -24.88
CA LEU A 23 -16.39 0.26 -25.28
C LEU A 23 -15.70 1.56 -24.83
N GLN A 24 -16.39 2.70 -24.91
CA GLN A 24 -15.86 3.98 -24.41
C GLN A 24 -15.74 3.98 -22.89
N SER A 25 -16.74 3.44 -22.18
CA SER A 25 -16.70 3.30 -20.73
C SER A 25 -15.54 2.39 -20.31
N LEU A 26 -15.35 1.26 -20.99
CA LEU A 26 -14.24 0.34 -20.75
C LEU A 26 -12.89 1.05 -20.94
N GLN A 27 -12.74 1.78 -22.05
CA GLN A 27 -11.54 2.56 -22.36
C GLN A 27 -11.25 3.65 -21.32
N LYS A 28 -12.26 4.28 -20.71
CA LYS A 28 -12.11 5.34 -19.70
C LYS A 28 -11.99 4.81 -18.27
N SER A 29 -12.37 3.55 -18.03
CA SER A 29 -12.45 2.97 -16.68
C SER A 29 -11.15 3.13 -15.88
N THR A 30 -10.00 2.99 -16.54
CA THR A 30 -8.67 3.06 -15.92
C THR A 30 -8.15 4.47 -15.69
N ASP A 31 -8.78 5.51 -16.24
CA ASP A 31 -8.24 6.87 -16.15
C ASP A 31 -8.26 7.41 -14.71
N SER A 32 -9.18 6.93 -13.88
CA SER A 32 -9.29 7.38 -12.49
C SER A 32 -8.26 6.76 -11.54
N VAL A 33 -7.63 5.64 -11.91
CA VAL A 33 -6.67 4.92 -11.05
C VAL A 33 -5.20 5.25 -11.36
N LEU A 34 -4.96 6.05 -12.39
CA LEU A 34 -3.65 6.59 -12.74
C LEU A 34 -3.59 8.04 -12.30
N LEU A 35 -2.52 8.44 -11.62
CA LEU A 35 -2.31 9.83 -11.23
C LEU A 35 -2.22 10.71 -12.48
N SER A 36 -2.84 11.89 -12.43
CA SER A 36 -2.75 12.85 -13.54
C SER A 36 -1.32 13.41 -13.66
N PRO A 37 -0.92 13.89 -14.84
CA PRO A 37 0.38 14.56 -15.00
C PRO A 37 0.56 15.73 -14.03
N THR A 38 -0.51 16.48 -13.74
CA THR A 38 -0.50 17.58 -12.75
C THR A 38 -0.31 17.14 -11.30
N GLN A 39 -0.51 15.85 -11.00
CA GLN A 39 -0.28 15.24 -9.69
C GLN A 39 1.11 14.59 -9.59
N GLN A 40 1.83 14.46 -10.71
CA GLN A 40 3.21 13.98 -10.77
C GLN A 40 4.11 15.22 -10.80
N GLN A 41 5.10 15.30 -9.92
CA GLN A 41 6.15 16.31 -10.06
C GLN A 41 6.86 16.07 -11.41
N GLU A 42 7.24 17.16 -12.10
CA GLU A 42 7.60 17.24 -13.53
C GLU A 42 8.73 16.30 -14.02
N GLU A 43 9.40 15.54 -13.15
CA GLU A 43 10.60 14.78 -13.51
C GLU A 43 10.34 13.40 -14.15
N ASP A 44 9.12 12.85 -14.11
CA ASP A 44 8.80 11.52 -14.68
C ASP A 44 7.58 11.52 -15.62
N GLU A 45 7.54 12.36 -16.65
CA GLU A 45 6.41 12.39 -17.62
C GLU A 45 6.14 11.04 -18.33
N GLU A 46 7.10 10.10 -18.30
CA GLU A 46 7.00 8.82 -18.99
C GLU A 46 6.27 7.70 -18.20
N GLU A 47 6.15 7.81 -16.88
CA GLU A 47 5.54 6.76 -16.04
C GLU A 47 4.39 7.28 -15.17
N LYS A 48 3.16 7.07 -15.65
CA LYS A 48 1.97 7.32 -14.84
C LYS A 48 2.02 6.48 -13.56
N ARG A 49 2.07 7.15 -12.41
CA ARG A 49 2.06 6.52 -11.09
C ARG A 49 0.68 5.99 -10.74
N PHE A 50 0.66 4.85 -10.05
CA PHE A 50 -0.57 4.21 -9.58
C PHE A 50 -1.18 5.06 -8.45
N LEU A 51 -2.52 5.14 -8.36
CA LEU A 51 -3.17 5.94 -7.31
C LEU A 51 -2.75 5.52 -5.89
N LEU A 52 -2.47 4.22 -5.67
CA LEU A 52 -1.97 3.72 -4.38
C LEU A 52 -0.49 4.02 -4.13
N GLN A 53 0.28 4.54 -5.11
CA GLN A 53 1.61 5.11 -4.86
C GLN A 53 1.53 6.54 -4.28
N GLY A 54 0.33 7.06 -4.01
CA GLY A 54 0.18 8.32 -3.29
C GLY A 54 0.83 8.29 -1.90
N HIS A 55 1.23 9.47 -1.43
CA HIS A 55 1.87 9.66 -0.11
C HIS A 55 1.11 8.99 1.04
N SER A 56 -0.23 8.94 0.95
CA SER A 56 -1.10 8.41 1.98
C SER A 56 -0.93 6.90 2.22
N TYR A 57 -0.78 6.07 1.17
CA TYR A 57 -0.55 4.64 1.37
C TYR A 57 0.80 4.37 2.03
N PHE A 58 1.86 5.01 1.55
CA PHE A 58 3.20 4.85 2.13
C PHE A 58 3.25 5.32 3.58
N ALA A 59 2.49 6.36 3.94
CA ALA A 59 2.37 6.79 5.32
C ALA A 59 1.63 5.75 6.19
N VAL A 60 0.55 5.14 5.71
CA VAL A 60 -0.12 4.02 6.39
C VAL A 60 0.82 2.82 6.54
N LYS A 61 1.54 2.46 5.47
CA LYS A 61 2.53 1.39 5.49
C LYS A 61 3.64 1.67 6.50
N ALA A 62 4.21 2.88 6.51
CA ALA A 62 5.26 3.29 7.44
C ALA A 62 4.79 3.20 8.89
N TYR A 63 3.56 3.64 9.17
CA TYR A 63 2.93 3.49 10.47
C TYR A 63 2.76 2.02 10.87
N VAL A 64 2.24 1.18 9.97
CA VAL A 64 2.04 -0.25 10.23
C VAL A 64 3.38 -0.96 10.45
N LEU A 65 4.40 -0.68 9.63
CA LEU A 65 5.73 -1.26 9.76
C LEU A 65 6.46 -0.81 11.02
N THR A 66 6.30 0.45 11.43
CA THR A 66 6.86 0.94 12.69
C THR A 66 6.09 0.36 13.88
N GLY A 67 4.76 0.38 13.80
CA GLY A 67 3.88 -0.09 14.86
C GLY A 67 4.00 -1.59 15.11
N LYS A 68 4.18 -2.44 14.09
CA LYS A 68 4.34 -3.89 14.28
C LYS A 68 5.60 -4.27 15.06
N GLU A 69 6.58 -3.37 15.15
CA GLU A 69 7.78 -3.55 15.98
C GLU A 69 7.50 -3.27 17.46
N PHE A 70 6.36 -2.67 17.79
CA PHE A 70 5.94 -2.51 19.18
C PHE A 70 5.43 -3.84 19.76
N PRO A 71 5.52 -4.01 21.08
CA PRO A 71 5.04 -5.22 21.74
C PRO A 71 3.56 -5.48 21.45
N VAL A 72 3.17 -6.74 21.29
CA VAL A 72 1.77 -7.15 21.07
C VAL A 72 1.07 -7.65 22.35
N ASN A 73 1.79 -7.67 23.46
CA ASN A 73 1.27 -8.02 24.79
C ASN A 73 2.24 -7.55 25.88
N ASP A 74 1.75 -7.56 27.12
CA ASP A 74 2.49 -7.12 28.31
C ASP A 74 3.82 -7.86 28.49
N LYS A 75 3.85 -9.17 28.23
CA LYS A 75 5.07 -9.97 28.36
C LYS A 75 6.17 -9.46 27.41
N ARG A 76 5.85 -9.29 26.13
CA ARG A 76 6.80 -8.74 25.15
C ARG A 76 7.18 -7.30 25.47
N PHE A 77 6.29 -6.54 26.11
CA PHE A 77 6.61 -5.19 26.55
C PHE A 77 7.65 -5.23 27.67
N ASP A 78 7.43 -6.03 28.71
CA ASP A 78 8.35 -6.12 29.84
C ASP A 78 9.72 -6.70 29.45
N GLU A 79 9.76 -7.57 28.42
CA GLU A 79 11.00 -8.06 27.81
C GLU A 79 11.74 -6.96 27.03
N LYS A 80 11.02 -6.12 26.26
CA LYS A 80 11.62 -5.08 25.40
C LYS A 80 11.95 -3.79 26.15
N TYR A 81 11.12 -3.41 27.12
CA TYR A 81 11.21 -2.20 27.93
C TYR A 81 11.08 -2.56 29.41
N PRO A 82 12.11 -3.17 30.01
CA PRO A 82 12.04 -3.59 31.40
C PRO A 82 11.83 -2.38 32.32
N ALA A 83 11.22 -2.57 33.49
CA ALA A 83 10.88 -1.48 34.43
C ALA A 83 12.06 -0.53 34.75
N LYS A 84 13.30 -1.05 34.74
CA LYS A 84 14.53 -0.26 34.92
C LYS A 84 14.73 0.81 33.83
N ALA A 85 14.24 0.62 32.61
CA ALA A 85 14.27 1.62 31.54
C ALA A 85 13.44 2.87 31.89
N PHE A 86 12.51 2.74 32.84
CA PHE A 86 11.66 3.83 33.32
C PHE A 86 12.13 4.39 34.67
N ALA A 87 13.23 3.89 35.25
CA ALA A 87 13.66 4.23 36.61
C ALA A 87 13.79 5.74 36.87
N ARG A 88 14.08 6.52 35.83
CA ARG A 88 14.24 7.98 35.90
C ARG A 88 12.94 8.74 35.66
N LEU A 89 12.00 8.14 34.95
CA LEU A 89 10.68 8.72 34.73
C LEU A 89 9.73 8.42 35.90
N LEU A 90 9.88 7.28 36.57
CA LEU A 90 9.00 6.87 37.68
C LEU A 90 8.92 7.88 38.84
N PRO A 91 10.01 8.56 39.26
CA PRO A 91 9.93 9.64 40.26
C PRO A 91 9.19 10.88 39.76
N LEU A 92 9.12 11.11 38.44
CA LEU A 92 8.42 12.23 37.84
C LEU A 92 6.93 11.91 37.62
N ASP A 93 6.64 10.67 37.23
CA ASP A 93 5.31 10.14 37.00
C ASP A 93 5.30 8.63 37.29
N SER A 94 4.64 8.24 38.38
CA SER A 94 4.56 6.84 38.80
C SER A 94 3.76 5.96 37.83
N ASN A 95 2.94 6.56 36.96
CA ASN A 95 2.06 5.85 36.02
C ASN A 95 2.68 5.70 34.63
N VAL A 96 3.78 6.39 34.32
CA VAL A 96 4.38 6.44 32.98
C VAL A 96 4.64 5.06 32.40
N HIS A 97 5.12 4.11 33.21
CA HIS A 97 5.38 2.74 32.75
C HIS A 97 4.08 2.04 32.30
N ALA A 98 3.01 2.13 33.10
CA ALA A 98 1.75 1.48 32.81
C ALA A 98 1.04 2.13 31.61
N GLU A 99 1.10 3.45 31.49
CA GLU A 99 0.54 4.19 30.36
C GLU A 99 1.29 3.92 29.06
N THR A 100 2.62 3.94 29.08
CA THR A 100 3.47 3.59 27.94
C THR A 100 3.25 2.14 27.52
N LYS A 101 3.15 1.20 28.47
CA LYS A 101 2.78 -0.19 28.21
C LYS A 101 1.46 -0.29 27.48
N LYS A 102 0.40 0.27 28.06
CA LYS A 102 -0.94 0.21 27.47
C LYS A 102 -0.97 0.80 26.06
N GLY A 103 -0.31 1.95 25.86
CA GLY A 103 -0.25 2.62 24.55
C GLY A 103 0.51 1.80 23.51
N LEU A 104 1.76 1.42 23.81
CA LEU A 104 2.61 0.67 22.87
C LEU A 104 2.04 -0.72 22.56
N VAL A 105 1.49 -1.42 23.56
CA VAL A 105 0.87 -2.74 23.36
C VAL A 105 -0.35 -2.65 22.45
N ALA A 106 -1.20 -1.64 22.64
CA ALA A 106 -2.39 -1.46 21.82
C ALA A 106 -2.05 -1.15 20.36
N VAL A 107 -1.07 -0.25 20.14
CA VAL A 107 -0.58 0.07 18.79
C VAL A 107 0.09 -1.15 18.16
N GLY A 108 0.98 -1.83 18.89
CA GLY A 108 1.65 -3.03 18.40
C GLY A 108 0.68 -4.10 17.97
N SER A 109 -0.31 -4.39 18.82
CA SER A 109 -1.35 -5.38 18.51
C SER A 109 -2.16 -5.01 17.26
N SER A 110 -2.60 -3.76 17.15
CA SER A 110 -3.38 -3.27 16.00
C SER A 110 -2.57 -3.36 14.69
N CYS A 111 -1.33 -2.86 14.71
CA CYS A 111 -0.47 -2.84 13.53
C CYS A 111 -0.01 -4.26 13.13
N THR A 112 0.32 -5.14 14.08
CA THR A 112 0.68 -6.52 13.76
C THR A 112 -0.49 -7.29 13.15
N ALA A 113 -1.70 -7.13 13.69
CA ALA A 113 -2.89 -7.75 13.11
C ALA A 113 -3.13 -7.27 11.67
N PHE A 114 -3.10 -5.96 11.44
CA PHE A 114 -3.28 -5.40 10.10
C PHE A 114 -2.16 -5.83 9.12
N TYR A 115 -0.90 -5.87 9.59
CA TYR A 115 0.24 -6.30 8.78
C TYR A 115 0.11 -7.76 8.32
N ASN A 116 -0.13 -8.67 9.27
CA ASN A 116 -0.19 -10.10 9.00
C ASN A 116 -1.39 -10.48 8.13
N ASP A 117 -2.55 -9.89 8.41
CA ASP A 117 -3.80 -10.34 7.82
C ASP A 117 -4.13 -9.60 6.53
N LYS A 118 -3.76 -8.32 6.40
CA LYS A 118 -4.34 -7.40 5.40
C LYS A 118 -3.31 -6.83 4.45
N LEU A 119 -2.19 -6.31 4.95
CA LEU A 119 -1.20 -5.62 4.11
C LEU A 119 -0.57 -6.56 3.07
N GLN A 120 -0.31 -7.82 3.45
CA GLN A 120 0.22 -8.84 2.53
C GLN A 120 -0.76 -9.18 1.40
N ASN A 121 -2.06 -9.18 1.69
CA ASN A 121 -3.09 -9.47 0.67
C ASN A 121 -3.14 -8.42 -0.43
N ILE A 122 -2.77 -7.16 -0.13
CA ILE A 122 -2.70 -6.08 -1.14
C ILE A 122 -1.66 -6.42 -2.21
N VAL A 123 -0.52 -6.99 -1.80
CA VAL A 123 0.56 -7.39 -2.71
C VAL A 123 0.12 -8.58 -3.57
N THR A 124 -0.47 -9.61 -2.93
CA THR A 124 -1.00 -10.79 -3.64
C THR A 124 -2.09 -10.40 -4.63
N TRP A 125 -3.03 -9.55 -4.22
CA TRP A 125 -4.07 -9.02 -5.09
C TRP A 125 -3.51 -8.25 -6.28
N SER A 126 -2.55 -7.36 -6.03
CA SER A 126 -1.90 -6.60 -7.10
C SER A 126 -1.22 -7.54 -8.10
N LYS A 127 -0.64 -8.66 -7.63
CA LYS A 127 -0.05 -9.70 -8.48
C LYS A 127 -1.10 -10.49 -9.26
N THR A 128 -2.18 -10.95 -8.64
CA THR A 128 -3.27 -11.65 -9.35
C THR A 128 -3.96 -10.76 -10.38
N THR A 129 -4.12 -9.47 -10.06
CA THR A 129 -4.61 -8.47 -11.01
C THR A 129 -3.62 -8.29 -12.16
N LEU A 130 -2.31 -8.29 -11.90
CA LEU A 130 -1.26 -8.23 -12.92
C LEU A 130 -1.31 -9.44 -13.87
N GLU A 131 -1.37 -10.66 -13.31
CA GLU A 131 -1.44 -11.92 -14.06
C GLU A 131 -2.65 -11.93 -15.01
N TYR A 132 -3.79 -11.41 -14.54
CA TYR A 132 -4.97 -11.18 -15.39
C TYR A 132 -4.69 -10.20 -16.54
N LEU A 133 -3.97 -9.11 -16.29
CA LEU A 133 -3.67 -8.11 -17.33
C LEU A 133 -2.67 -8.63 -18.38
N THR A 134 -1.85 -9.65 -18.03
CA THR A 134 -0.82 -10.23 -18.91
C THR A 134 -1.26 -11.48 -19.67
N ASP A 135 -2.01 -12.41 -19.04
CA ASP A 135 -2.30 -13.75 -19.60
C ASP A 135 -3.48 -13.78 -20.59
N ASN A 136 -4.02 -12.61 -20.96
CA ASN A 136 -5.12 -12.50 -21.91
C ASN A 136 -4.71 -12.67 -23.39
N GLU A 137 -3.48 -13.10 -23.70
CA GLU A 137 -3.05 -13.36 -25.08
C GLU A 137 -3.89 -14.46 -25.77
N ASP A 138 -4.44 -15.40 -25.00
CA ASP A 138 -5.33 -16.46 -25.50
C ASP A 138 -6.81 -16.04 -25.59
N MET A 139 -7.22 -14.97 -24.89
CA MET A 139 -8.57 -14.42 -24.97
C MET A 139 -8.64 -13.34 -26.05
N ASN A 140 -8.66 -13.77 -27.31
CA ASN A 140 -8.71 -12.83 -28.43
C ASN A 140 -10.14 -12.30 -28.67
N LEU A 141 -10.69 -11.60 -27.68
CA LEU A 141 -11.97 -10.89 -27.77
C LEU A 141 -12.00 -9.95 -28.97
N TYR A 142 -10.87 -9.33 -29.30
CA TYR A 142 -10.74 -8.49 -30.49
C TYR A 142 -11.03 -9.28 -31.77
N ASP A 143 -10.38 -10.43 -31.98
CA ASP A 143 -10.61 -11.24 -33.18
C ASP A 143 -12.05 -11.72 -33.27
N PHE A 144 -12.65 -12.14 -32.16
CA PHE A 144 -14.07 -12.50 -32.17
C PHE A 144 -14.96 -11.32 -32.57
N LEU A 145 -14.73 -10.12 -32.03
CA LEU A 145 -15.49 -8.93 -32.40
C LEU A 145 -15.27 -8.51 -33.86
N MET A 146 -14.07 -8.73 -34.41
CA MET A 146 -13.76 -8.47 -35.81
C MET A 146 -14.51 -9.43 -36.74
N VAL A 147 -14.55 -10.72 -36.41
CA VAL A 147 -15.36 -11.71 -37.15
C VAL A 147 -16.84 -11.32 -37.07
N LEU A 148 -17.37 -11.02 -35.88
CA LEU A 148 -18.78 -10.64 -35.70
C LEU A 148 -19.18 -9.35 -36.43
N SER A 149 -18.21 -8.53 -36.83
CA SER A 149 -18.41 -7.26 -37.53
C SER A 149 -18.04 -7.33 -39.02
N ASP A 150 -17.77 -8.52 -39.55
CA ASP A 150 -17.42 -8.71 -40.96
C ASP A 150 -18.64 -8.43 -41.86
N LEU A 151 -18.40 -7.67 -42.93
CA LEU A 151 -19.42 -7.29 -43.92
C LEU A 151 -20.11 -8.51 -44.53
N LYS A 152 -19.42 -9.66 -44.65
CA LYS A 152 -20.02 -10.88 -45.19
C LYS A 152 -21.21 -11.38 -44.38
N TYR A 153 -21.32 -11.03 -43.10
CA TYR A 153 -22.43 -11.44 -42.23
C TYR A 153 -23.58 -10.43 -42.18
N GLN A 154 -23.63 -9.49 -43.13
CA GLN A 154 -24.71 -8.50 -43.21
C GLN A 154 -26.09 -9.15 -43.22
N LYS A 155 -26.24 -10.31 -43.88
CA LYS A 155 -27.50 -11.05 -43.92
C LYS A 155 -27.46 -12.24 -42.96
N PRO A 156 -28.58 -12.53 -42.26
CA PRO A 156 -28.65 -13.68 -41.35
C PRO A 156 -28.28 -15.03 -41.97
N GLU A 157 -28.60 -15.24 -43.24
CA GLU A 157 -28.31 -16.46 -44.00
C GLU A 157 -26.82 -16.67 -44.31
N ASP A 158 -26.00 -15.62 -44.26
CA ASP A 158 -24.56 -15.68 -44.56
C ASP A 158 -23.72 -16.02 -43.30
N ARG A 159 -24.37 -16.22 -42.14
CA ARG A 159 -23.72 -16.53 -40.86
C ARG A 159 -23.28 -17.99 -40.83
N ASP A 160 -21.97 -18.19 -40.98
CA ASP A 160 -21.31 -19.49 -41.03
C ASP A 160 -20.86 -19.98 -39.63
N GLU A 161 -20.16 -21.12 -39.60
CA GLU A 161 -19.58 -21.69 -38.38
C GLU A 161 -18.64 -20.71 -37.66
N ALA A 162 -17.82 -19.96 -38.41
CA ALA A 162 -16.89 -18.99 -37.84
C ALA A 162 -17.62 -17.84 -37.13
N PHE A 163 -18.76 -17.37 -37.66
CA PHE A 163 -19.60 -16.40 -36.95
C PHE A 163 -20.12 -16.96 -35.61
N HIS A 164 -20.61 -18.20 -35.62
CA HIS A 164 -21.16 -18.83 -34.43
C HIS A 164 -20.10 -19.13 -33.36
N GLU A 165 -18.93 -19.63 -33.78
CA GLU A 165 -17.78 -19.83 -32.91
C GLU A 165 -17.31 -18.49 -32.31
N ALA A 166 -17.20 -17.44 -33.11
CA ALA A 166 -16.83 -16.12 -32.62
C ALA A 166 -17.86 -15.57 -31.62
N LEU A 167 -19.15 -15.79 -31.85
CA LEU A 167 -20.21 -15.38 -30.92
C LEU A 167 -20.11 -16.10 -29.57
N VAL A 168 -19.89 -17.42 -29.59
CA VAL A 168 -19.71 -18.22 -28.38
C VAL A 168 -18.42 -17.85 -27.66
N GLY A 169 -17.33 -17.69 -28.40
CA GLY A 169 -16.02 -17.26 -27.90
C GLY A 169 -16.09 -15.90 -27.22
N ALA A 170 -16.62 -14.88 -27.91
CA ALA A 170 -16.79 -13.54 -27.35
C ALA A 170 -17.64 -13.53 -26.07
N ARG A 171 -18.74 -14.30 -26.04
CA ARG A 171 -19.58 -14.44 -24.84
C ARG A 171 -18.84 -15.11 -23.69
N GLY A 172 -18.06 -16.15 -23.98
CA GLY A 172 -17.22 -16.83 -23.00
C GLY A 172 -16.18 -15.89 -22.40
N SER A 173 -15.41 -15.20 -23.25
CA SER A 173 -14.40 -14.22 -22.81
C SER A 173 -15.03 -13.11 -21.98
N LEU A 174 -16.10 -12.45 -22.46
CA LEU A 174 -16.73 -11.35 -21.72
C LEU A 174 -17.29 -11.78 -20.36
N LYS A 175 -17.83 -13.00 -20.26
CA LYS A 175 -18.31 -13.54 -18.98
C LYS A 175 -17.18 -13.77 -17.99
N LEU A 176 -16.02 -14.24 -18.47
CA LEU A 176 -14.84 -14.43 -17.63
C LEU A 176 -14.29 -13.07 -17.15
N LEU A 177 -14.08 -12.13 -18.08
CA LEU A 177 -13.63 -10.77 -17.78
C LEU A 177 -14.57 -10.06 -16.79
N GLN A 178 -15.88 -10.26 -16.93
CA GLN A 178 -16.88 -9.73 -15.99
C GLN A 178 -16.71 -10.32 -14.58
N HIS A 179 -16.59 -11.64 -14.46
CA HIS A 179 -16.41 -12.31 -13.17
C HIS A 179 -15.12 -11.85 -12.47
N GLU A 180 -14.03 -11.68 -13.22
CA GLU A 180 -12.76 -11.20 -12.69
C GLU A 180 -12.85 -9.74 -12.22
N ALA A 181 -13.54 -8.88 -12.97
CA ALA A 181 -13.81 -7.52 -12.54
C ALA A 181 -14.71 -7.48 -11.29
N GLU A 182 -15.70 -8.36 -11.16
CA GLU A 182 -16.53 -8.49 -9.95
C GLU A 182 -15.72 -8.96 -8.74
N GLU A 183 -14.81 -9.91 -8.93
CA GLU A 183 -13.88 -10.37 -7.90
C GLU A 183 -12.94 -9.25 -7.46
N GLY A 184 -12.34 -8.52 -8.41
CA GLY A 184 -11.50 -7.36 -8.13
C GLY A 184 -12.24 -6.26 -7.35
N LYS A 185 -13.52 -6.01 -7.69
CA LYS A 185 -14.39 -5.10 -6.93
C LYS A 185 -14.60 -5.60 -5.50
N ARG A 186 -14.90 -6.88 -5.30
CA ARG A 186 -15.11 -7.47 -3.98
C ARG A 186 -13.86 -7.30 -3.11
N GLN A 187 -12.70 -7.66 -3.65
CA GLN A 187 -11.42 -7.55 -2.95
C GLN A 187 -11.08 -6.09 -2.59
N ALA A 188 -11.34 -5.13 -3.49
CA ALA A 188 -11.19 -3.72 -3.18
C ALA A 188 -12.12 -3.26 -2.03
N ASN A 189 -13.38 -3.69 -2.03
CA ASN A 189 -14.33 -3.37 -0.95
C ASN A 189 -13.92 -4.00 0.39
N ASP A 190 -13.44 -5.24 0.38
CA ASP A 190 -12.95 -5.90 1.58
C ASP A 190 -11.75 -5.14 2.17
N LEU A 191 -10.80 -4.71 1.32
CA LEU A 191 -9.69 -3.87 1.74
C LEU A 191 -10.14 -2.51 2.29
N MET A 192 -11.14 -1.86 1.66
CA MET A 192 -11.71 -0.62 2.19
C MET A 192 -12.28 -0.83 3.59
N ASN A 193 -13.07 -1.89 3.79
CA ASN A 193 -13.66 -2.22 5.08
C ASN A 193 -12.59 -2.50 6.15
N ASP A 194 -11.50 -3.17 5.75
CA ASP A 194 -10.39 -3.45 6.65
C ASP A 194 -9.60 -2.18 7.02
N LEU A 195 -9.39 -1.27 6.06
CA LEU A 195 -8.81 0.05 6.32
C LEU A 195 -9.71 0.93 7.20
N ASP A 196 -11.04 0.84 7.02
CA ASP A 196 -12.02 1.58 7.81
C ASP A 196 -12.00 1.12 9.28
N LYS A 197 -12.01 -0.20 9.51
CA LYS A 197 -11.83 -0.78 10.85
C LYS A 197 -10.48 -0.39 11.47
N PHE A 198 -9.42 -0.38 10.67
CA PHE A 198 -8.10 0.04 11.13
C PHE A 198 -8.06 1.53 11.50
N ARG A 199 -8.74 2.39 10.72
CA ARG A 199 -8.93 3.80 11.05
C ARG A 199 -9.65 3.95 12.38
N ASP A 200 -10.78 3.28 12.56
CA ASP A 200 -11.59 3.39 13.77
C ASP A 200 -10.82 2.93 15.02
N ALA A 201 -10.06 1.83 14.90
CA ALA A 201 -9.15 1.39 15.96
C ALA A 201 -8.06 2.44 16.26
N THR A 202 -7.47 3.05 15.23
CA THR A 202 -6.45 4.09 15.38
C THR A 202 -7.01 5.35 16.04
N VAL A 203 -8.20 5.79 15.64
CA VAL A 203 -8.92 6.93 16.23
C VAL A 203 -9.27 6.66 17.69
N ALA A 204 -9.71 5.45 18.03
CA ALA A 204 -9.98 5.07 19.41
C ALA A 204 -8.73 5.14 20.31
N LEU A 205 -7.53 4.91 19.75
CA LEU A 205 -6.26 5.04 20.46
C LEU A 205 -5.78 6.49 20.56
N GLN A 206 -6.20 7.36 19.65
CA GLN A 206 -5.67 8.72 19.52
C GLN A 206 -5.70 9.52 20.82
N PRO A 207 -6.78 9.58 21.64
CA PRO A 207 -6.77 10.38 22.86
C PRO A 207 -5.69 9.93 23.86
N GLN A 208 -5.56 8.62 24.05
CA GLN A 208 -4.55 8.06 24.93
C GLN A 208 -3.14 8.31 24.39
N MET A 209 -2.94 8.11 23.08
CA MET A 209 -1.64 8.27 22.45
C MET A 209 -1.22 9.74 22.38
N SER A 210 -2.13 10.67 22.13
CA SER A 210 -1.86 12.11 22.18
C SER A 210 -1.49 12.57 23.58
N ALA A 211 -2.18 12.08 24.62
CA ALA A 211 -1.81 12.37 26.01
C ALA A 211 -0.41 11.84 26.34
N LEU A 212 -0.11 10.60 25.93
CA LEU A 212 1.20 10.01 26.11
C LEU A 212 2.29 10.79 25.37
N ILE A 213 2.08 11.06 24.08
CA ILE A 213 2.97 11.87 23.24
C ILE A 213 3.23 13.23 23.90
N HIS A 214 2.18 13.91 24.38
CA HIS A 214 2.32 15.20 25.03
C HIS A 214 3.23 15.13 26.27
N LYS A 215 3.13 14.10 27.11
CA LYS A 215 4.03 13.91 28.26
C LYS A 215 5.50 13.76 27.82
N TYR A 216 5.72 13.09 26.69
CA TYR A 216 7.07 12.86 26.17
C TYR A 216 7.67 14.07 25.43
N THR A 217 6.86 14.85 24.72
CA THR A 217 7.34 15.90 23.80
C THR A 217 7.08 17.32 24.28
N ALA A 218 6.16 17.53 25.21
CA ALA A 218 5.70 18.84 25.64
C ALA A 218 5.49 18.92 27.17
N GLY A 219 5.21 20.13 27.66
CA GLY A 219 5.00 20.41 29.08
C GLY A 219 6.23 20.98 29.81
N PRO A 220 6.13 21.23 31.13
CA PRO A 220 7.21 21.86 31.91
C PRO A 220 8.49 21.04 32.01
N LYS A 221 8.38 19.71 31.87
CA LYS A 221 9.49 18.75 31.87
C LYS A 221 9.22 17.63 30.86
N PRO A 222 9.38 17.87 29.55
CA PRO A 222 9.17 16.85 28.53
C PRO A 222 10.09 15.66 28.77
N TYR A 223 9.55 14.44 28.82
CA TYR A 223 10.37 13.27 29.15
C TYR A 223 11.51 13.05 28.17
N LEU A 224 11.30 13.28 26.86
CA LEU A 224 12.37 13.09 25.87
C LEU A 224 13.53 14.06 26.07
N ASN A 225 13.27 15.33 26.41
CA ASN A 225 14.35 16.28 26.68
C ASN A 225 15.14 15.86 27.91
N TYR A 226 14.44 15.51 28.99
CA TYR A 226 15.05 15.03 30.22
C TYR A 226 15.88 13.76 30.00
N LEU A 227 15.33 12.77 29.31
CA LEU A 227 16.04 11.52 29.01
C LEU A 227 17.24 11.74 28.08
N ASN A 228 17.12 12.58 27.05
CA ASN A 228 18.23 12.88 26.14
C ASN A 228 19.39 13.58 26.85
N GLU A 229 19.11 14.57 27.72
CA GLU A 229 20.13 15.25 28.53
C GLU A 229 20.83 14.26 29.47
N GLU A 230 20.07 13.41 30.15
CA GLU A 230 20.62 12.39 31.05
C GLU A 230 21.40 11.30 30.33
N HIS A 231 20.93 10.88 29.15
CA HIS A 231 21.64 9.93 28.29
C HIS A 231 22.97 10.53 27.80
N GLN A 232 22.99 11.80 27.37
CA GLN A 232 24.23 12.49 26.98
C GLN A 232 25.20 12.61 28.16
N ARG A 233 24.71 13.00 29.35
CA ARG A 233 25.54 13.06 30.57
C ARG A 233 26.15 11.70 30.90
N ARG A 234 25.36 10.62 30.84
CA ARG A 234 25.87 9.27 31.12
C ARG A 234 26.81 8.73 30.05
N ALA A 235 26.61 9.05 28.78
CA ALA A 235 27.56 8.69 27.73
C ALA A 235 28.95 9.33 27.99
N GLN A 236 28.98 10.56 28.50
CA GLN A 236 30.22 11.21 28.93
C GLN A 236 30.83 10.53 30.16
N GLU A 237 30.03 10.17 31.16
CA GLU A 237 30.48 9.44 32.35
C GLU A 237 30.98 8.03 32.02
N GLU A 238 30.34 7.33 31.09
CA GLU A 238 30.76 6.02 30.58
C GLU A 238 32.10 6.14 29.86
N THR A 239 32.26 7.14 28.99
CA THR A 239 33.52 7.43 28.30
C THR A 239 34.65 7.69 29.29
N LYS A 240 34.39 8.49 30.33
CA LYS A 240 35.34 8.78 31.39
C LYS A 240 35.69 7.51 32.19
N SER A 241 34.68 6.75 32.61
CA SER A 241 34.87 5.52 33.40
C SER A 241 35.65 4.45 32.62
N PHE A 242 35.43 4.36 31.31
CA PHE A 242 36.18 3.47 30.42
C PHE A 242 37.65 3.91 30.29
N ALA A 243 37.90 5.22 30.18
CA ALA A 243 39.26 5.76 30.20
C ALA A 243 39.97 5.48 31.53
N ASP A 244 39.28 5.68 32.66
CA ASP A 244 39.80 5.39 34.01
C ASP A 244 40.09 3.88 34.18
N TYR A 245 39.20 3.01 33.66
CA TYR A 245 39.42 1.56 33.62
C TYR A 245 40.66 1.19 32.83
N ASN A 246 40.81 1.70 31.60
CA ASN A 246 41.98 1.39 30.76
C ASN A 246 43.27 1.85 31.42
N SER A 247 43.30 3.06 32.00
CA SER A 247 44.46 3.57 32.75
C SER A 247 44.82 2.64 33.91
N THR A 248 43.83 2.27 34.74
CA THR A 248 44.04 1.40 35.91
C THR A 248 44.47 -0.02 35.48
N TYR A 249 43.93 -0.52 34.37
CA TYR A 249 44.29 -1.82 33.81
C TYR A 249 45.74 -1.81 33.29
N ASP A 250 46.15 -0.76 32.58
CA ASP A 250 47.51 -0.60 32.08
C ASP A 250 48.53 -0.45 33.22
N GLU A 251 48.17 0.28 34.28
CA GLU A 251 48.95 0.37 35.52
C GLU A 251 49.10 -1.01 36.20
N TRP A 252 47.99 -1.75 36.36
CA TRP A 252 48.00 -3.10 36.93
C TRP A 252 48.86 -4.07 36.12
N LYS A 253 48.72 -4.03 34.79
CA LYS A 253 49.50 -4.85 33.85
C LYS A 253 51.00 -4.54 33.97
N SER A 254 51.34 -3.28 34.20
CA SER A 254 52.73 -2.83 34.40
C SER A 254 53.29 -3.19 35.78
N ALA A 255 52.43 -3.27 36.81
CA ALA A 255 52.80 -3.53 38.20
C ALA A 255 52.92 -5.03 38.59
N THR A 256 53.13 -5.93 37.63
CA THR A 256 53.30 -7.39 37.84
C THR A 256 52.14 -8.13 38.54
N GLY A 257 50.94 -7.55 38.56
CA GLY A 257 49.72 -8.29 38.94
C GLY A 257 49.45 -8.46 40.45
N LEU A 258 50.22 -7.81 41.34
CA LEU A 258 50.00 -7.90 42.79
C LEU A 258 48.74 -7.12 43.23
N ALA A 259 47.74 -7.87 43.71
CA ALA A 259 46.65 -7.48 44.61
C ALA A 259 45.74 -6.25 44.30
N ILE A 260 45.65 -5.77 43.06
CA ILE A 260 44.64 -4.75 42.66
C ILE A 260 43.36 -5.39 42.04
N GLY A 261 43.28 -6.72 42.04
CA GLY A 261 42.27 -7.51 41.32
C GLY A 261 40.78 -7.18 41.61
N GLY A 262 40.47 -6.59 42.76
CA GLY A 262 39.10 -6.19 43.11
C GLY A 262 38.65 -4.86 42.49
N SER A 263 39.58 -3.93 42.23
CA SER A 263 39.25 -2.57 41.77
C SER A 263 38.81 -2.55 40.31
N TRP A 264 39.57 -3.20 39.42
CA TRP A 264 39.25 -3.23 37.98
C TRP A 264 37.95 -4.00 37.70
N LYS A 265 37.68 -5.10 38.41
CA LYS A 265 36.43 -5.88 38.26
C LYS A 265 35.21 -5.07 38.66
N ARG A 266 35.33 -4.22 39.69
CA ARG A 266 34.27 -3.29 40.10
C ARG A 266 34.01 -2.22 39.02
N LEU A 267 35.07 -1.60 38.49
CA LEU A 267 34.96 -0.61 37.41
C LEU A 267 34.37 -1.20 36.14
N TRP A 268 34.78 -2.42 35.76
CA TRP A 268 34.21 -3.16 34.63
C TRP A 268 32.71 -3.44 34.81
N ASN A 269 32.31 -3.93 35.98
CA ASN A 269 30.89 -4.18 36.27
C ASN A 269 30.06 -2.88 36.26
N GLN A 270 30.63 -1.76 36.73
CA GLN A 270 29.99 -0.44 36.66
C GLN A 270 29.83 0.03 35.21
N TYR A 271 30.89 -0.09 34.40
CA TYR A 271 30.86 0.21 32.96
C TYR A 271 29.79 -0.63 32.23
N GLU A 272 29.78 -1.95 32.42
CA GLU A 272 28.82 -2.86 31.81
C GLU A 272 27.37 -2.61 32.24
N THR A 273 27.16 -2.17 33.48
CA THR A 273 25.83 -1.81 33.98
C THR A 273 25.35 -0.51 33.35
N LEU A 274 26.20 0.54 33.32
CA LEU A 274 25.89 1.82 32.69
C LEU A 274 25.57 1.66 31.20
N LYS A 275 26.37 0.87 30.48
CA LYS A 275 26.16 0.57 29.07
C LYS A 275 24.82 -0.08 28.80
N ARG A 276 24.41 -1.07 29.61
CA ARG A 276 23.11 -1.73 29.49
C ARG A 276 21.94 -0.81 29.85
N GLU A 277 22.06 -0.03 30.93
CA GLU A 277 21.03 0.93 31.32
C GLU A 277 20.83 2.03 30.27
N ASN A 278 21.93 2.52 29.66
CA ASN A 278 21.87 3.47 28.55
C ASN A 278 21.20 2.86 27.32
N ALA A 279 21.49 1.59 26.99
CA ALA A 279 20.89 0.92 25.84
C ALA A 279 19.36 0.76 25.98
N ASP A 280 18.87 0.34 27.15
CA ASP A 280 17.43 0.15 27.39
C ASP A 280 16.67 1.49 27.33
N GLU A 281 17.24 2.56 27.88
CA GLU A 281 16.67 3.91 27.84
C GLU A 281 16.70 4.50 26.42
N HIS A 282 17.79 4.27 25.67
CA HIS A 282 17.91 4.70 24.27
C HIS A 282 16.83 4.08 23.38
N LEU A 283 16.57 2.77 23.53
CA LEU A 283 15.51 2.07 22.80
C LEU A 283 14.12 2.66 23.10
N LEU A 284 13.85 3.04 24.36
CA LEU A 284 12.62 3.72 24.74
C LEU A 284 12.51 5.11 24.05
N ILE A 285 13.57 5.91 24.09
CA ILE A 285 13.62 7.23 23.45
C ILE A 285 13.34 7.12 21.94
N GLU A 286 14.02 6.20 21.26
CA GLU A 286 13.84 5.97 19.82
C GLU A 286 12.40 5.55 19.49
N SER A 287 11.85 4.61 20.24
CA SER A 287 10.48 4.11 20.07
C SER A 287 9.45 5.23 20.21
N MET A 288 9.63 6.11 21.20
CA MET A 288 8.74 7.25 21.43
C MET A 288 8.89 8.33 20.36
N ASN A 289 10.11 8.63 19.91
CA ASN A 289 10.34 9.54 18.77
C ASN A 289 9.66 9.03 17.49
N ASN A 290 9.75 7.73 17.22
CA ASN A 290 9.10 7.12 16.06
C ASN A 290 7.58 7.20 16.18
N MET A 291 7.02 6.90 17.36
CA MET A 291 5.58 7.03 17.61
C MET A 291 5.07 8.46 17.35
N VAL A 292 5.76 9.47 17.89
CA VAL A 292 5.38 10.89 17.72
C VAL A 292 5.29 11.26 16.25
N LYS A 293 6.30 10.90 15.46
CA LYS A 293 6.35 11.22 14.02
C LYS A 293 5.25 10.53 13.22
N GLN A 294 4.91 9.29 13.59
CA GLN A 294 3.99 8.47 12.79
C GLN A 294 2.51 8.70 13.12
N PHE A 295 2.18 9.14 14.34
CA PHE A 295 0.79 9.38 14.74
C PHE A 295 0.19 10.67 14.16
N ASP A 296 1.02 11.66 13.84
CA ASP A 296 0.52 12.95 13.35
C ASP A 296 -0.13 12.83 11.95
N GLY A 297 -1.37 13.31 11.85
CA GLY A 297 -2.18 13.25 10.63
C GLY A 297 -2.52 11.84 10.12
N LEU A 298 -2.29 10.79 10.91
CA LEU A 298 -2.44 9.39 10.48
C LEU A 298 -3.87 9.05 10.06
N GLU A 299 -4.87 9.51 10.79
CA GLU A 299 -6.29 9.31 10.44
C GLU A 299 -6.58 9.83 9.02
N GLY A 300 -6.12 11.05 8.69
CA GLY A 300 -6.27 11.62 7.36
C GLY A 300 -5.57 10.80 6.28
N LYS A 301 -4.36 10.29 6.57
CA LYS A 301 -3.62 9.40 5.65
C LYS A 301 -4.36 8.07 5.41
N ILE A 302 -4.94 7.46 6.45
CA ILE A 302 -5.77 6.25 6.31
C ILE A 302 -7.02 6.57 5.48
N GLN A 303 -7.68 7.69 5.74
CA GLN A 303 -8.86 8.13 4.99
C GLN A 303 -8.57 8.32 3.50
N ASP A 304 -7.42 8.88 3.16
CA ASP A 304 -7.01 9.04 1.76
C ASP A 304 -6.67 7.70 1.10
N ALA A 305 -6.10 6.75 1.83
CA ALA A 305 -5.93 5.38 1.35
C ALA A 305 -7.30 4.70 1.09
N ILE A 306 -8.28 4.86 1.97
CA ILE A 306 -9.65 4.37 1.78
C ILE A 306 -10.26 4.95 0.50
N LYS A 307 -10.13 6.27 0.27
CA LYS A 307 -10.62 6.91 -0.97
C LYS A 307 -9.94 6.31 -2.20
N ALA A 308 -8.62 6.11 -2.17
CA ALA A 308 -7.87 5.55 -3.29
C ALA A 308 -8.32 4.13 -3.63
N VAL A 309 -8.52 3.27 -2.63
CA VAL A 309 -9.07 1.92 -2.85
C VAL A 309 -10.52 1.99 -3.35
N GLY A 310 -11.31 2.97 -2.89
CA GLY A 310 -12.66 3.21 -3.42
C GLY A 310 -12.70 3.56 -4.91
N VAL A 311 -11.73 4.34 -5.40
CA VAL A 311 -11.58 4.63 -6.83
C VAL A 311 -11.25 3.35 -7.62
N LEU A 312 -10.46 2.45 -7.05
CA LEU A 312 -10.13 1.16 -7.64
C LEU A 312 -11.34 0.21 -7.68
N SER A 313 -12.14 0.16 -6.61
CA SER A 313 -13.42 -0.56 -6.63
C SER A 313 -14.36 -0.04 -7.72
N LEU A 314 -14.42 1.28 -7.93
CA LEU A 314 -15.26 1.89 -8.97
C LEU A 314 -14.76 1.56 -10.38
N MET A 315 -13.44 1.50 -10.59
CA MET A 315 -12.87 1.05 -11.87
C MET A 315 -13.35 -0.36 -12.21
N PHE A 316 -13.20 -1.31 -11.29
CA PHE A 316 -13.63 -2.69 -11.48
C PHE A 316 -15.13 -2.81 -11.74
N GLN A 317 -15.95 -2.03 -11.02
CA GLN A 317 -17.39 -1.97 -11.29
C GLN A 317 -17.68 -1.53 -12.73
N LYS A 318 -17.04 -0.44 -13.20
CA LYS A 318 -17.24 0.07 -14.57
C LYS A 318 -16.78 -0.95 -15.62
N GLN A 319 -15.72 -1.69 -15.36
CA GLN A 319 -15.26 -2.76 -16.25
C GLN A 319 -16.29 -3.89 -16.34
N SER A 320 -16.77 -4.40 -15.20
CA SER A 320 -17.82 -5.42 -15.15
C SER A 320 -19.08 -4.99 -15.92
N GLU A 321 -19.58 -3.78 -15.65
CA GLU A 321 -20.76 -3.21 -16.32
C GLU A 321 -20.53 -3.08 -17.84
N SER A 322 -19.35 -2.63 -18.25
CA SER A 322 -18.96 -2.55 -19.66
C SER A 322 -18.91 -3.92 -20.33
N TYR A 323 -18.34 -4.94 -19.69
CA TYR A 323 -18.28 -6.29 -20.25
C TYR A 323 -19.68 -6.90 -20.43
N GLU A 324 -20.56 -6.73 -19.45
CA GLU A 324 -21.95 -7.19 -19.55
C GLU A 324 -22.72 -6.49 -20.68
N MET A 325 -22.50 -5.18 -20.84
CA MET A 325 -23.14 -4.41 -21.90
C MET A 325 -22.64 -4.82 -23.29
N ILE A 326 -21.33 -4.99 -23.49
CA ILE A 326 -20.77 -5.54 -24.73
C ILE A 326 -21.39 -6.91 -25.02
N ARG A 327 -21.44 -7.79 -24.01
CA ARG A 327 -21.97 -9.16 -24.12
C ARG A 327 -23.43 -9.17 -24.58
N SER A 328 -24.24 -8.27 -24.03
CA SER A 328 -25.65 -8.09 -24.37
C SER A 328 -25.85 -7.54 -25.79
N SER A 329 -24.91 -6.72 -26.28
CA SER A 329 -24.94 -6.16 -27.64
C SER A 329 -24.46 -7.12 -28.74
N LEU A 330 -23.79 -8.23 -28.41
CA LEU A 330 -23.19 -9.13 -29.42
C LEU A 330 -24.21 -9.69 -30.43
N SER A 331 -25.46 -9.92 -30.03
CA SER A 331 -26.50 -10.39 -30.97
C SER A 331 -26.84 -9.38 -32.05
N GLY A 332 -26.60 -8.09 -31.81
CA GLY A 332 -26.86 -7.00 -32.74
C GLY A 332 -25.75 -6.78 -33.77
N MET A 333 -24.56 -7.37 -33.57
CA MET A 333 -23.36 -7.07 -34.36
C MET A 333 -23.43 -7.59 -35.81
N GLY A 334 -24.09 -8.73 -36.05
CA GLY A 334 -24.28 -9.29 -37.39
C GLY A 334 -25.38 -8.62 -38.21
N VAL A 335 -25.70 -7.34 -37.93
CA VAL A 335 -26.66 -6.55 -38.70
C VAL A 335 -25.95 -5.27 -39.10
N ILE A 336 -25.63 -5.17 -40.39
CA ILE A 336 -24.80 -4.11 -40.96
C ILE A 336 -25.65 -3.27 -41.91
N VAL A 337 -25.66 -1.95 -41.71
CA VAL A 337 -26.49 -1.04 -42.51
C VAL A 337 -25.87 -0.77 -43.88
N SER A 338 -24.54 -0.62 -43.92
CA SER A 338 -23.77 -0.36 -45.13
C SER A 338 -22.31 -0.80 -44.94
N GLU A 339 -21.56 -0.90 -46.04
CA GLU A 339 -20.11 -1.13 -46.02
C GLU A 339 -19.36 -0.06 -45.21
N GLU A 340 -19.75 1.21 -45.36
CA GLU A 340 -19.18 2.32 -44.57
C GLU A 340 -19.45 2.18 -43.06
N ASP A 341 -20.65 1.72 -42.67
CA ASP A 341 -20.97 1.44 -41.26
C ASP A 341 -20.12 0.29 -40.71
N ALA A 342 -19.91 -0.78 -41.49
CA ALA A 342 -19.03 -1.88 -41.09
C ALA A 342 -17.58 -1.42 -40.91
N GLU A 343 -17.05 -0.65 -41.86
CA GLU A 343 -15.68 -0.16 -41.80
C GLU A 343 -15.47 0.78 -40.61
N THR A 344 -16.36 1.76 -40.42
CA THR A 344 -16.26 2.73 -39.30
C THR A 344 -16.45 2.06 -37.94
N ARG A 345 -17.36 1.08 -37.82
CA ARG A 345 -17.53 0.23 -36.63
C ARG A 345 -16.27 -0.57 -36.31
N ASN A 346 -15.67 -1.23 -37.31
CA ASN A 346 -14.45 -2.01 -37.15
C ASN A 346 -13.27 -1.14 -36.69
N LEU A 347 -13.07 0.01 -37.32
CA LEU A 347 -12.05 0.98 -36.92
C LEU A 347 -12.28 1.49 -35.50
N PHE A 348 -13.54 1.73 -35.12
CA PHE A 348 -13.91 2.14 -33.78
C PHE A 348 -13.59 1.06 -32.73
N ILE A 349 -14.08 -0.16 -32.91
CA ILE A 349 -13.84 -1.30 -32.00
C ILE A 349 -12.34 -1.51 -31.81
N LYS A 350 -11.59 -1.57 -32.92
CA LYS A 350 -10.13 -1.71 -32.91
C LYS A 350 -9.45 -0.60 -32.11
N SER A 351 -9.87 0.65 -32.31
CA SER A 351 -9.30 1.79 -31.60
C SER A 351 -9.60 1.73 -30.10
N GLN A 352 -10.84 1.40 -29.70
CA GLN A 352 -11.22 1.33 -28.29
C GLN A 352 -10.53 0.20 -27.56
N ILE A 353 -10.51 -1.02 -28.13
CA ILE A 353 -9.82 -2.16 -27.52
C ILE A 353 -8.33 -1.89 -27.41
N LYS A 354 -7.68 -1.42 -28.47
CA LYS A 354 -6.25 -1.07 -28.44
C LYS A 354 -5.94 -0.02 -27.37
N ALA A 355 -6.79 1.00 -27.23
CA ALA A 355 -6.63 2.03 -26.21
C ALA A 355 -6.83 1.48 -24.80
N ALA A 356 -7.87 0.65 -24.58
CA ALA A 356 -8.12 -0.01 -23.30
C ALA A 356 -6.95 -0.92 -22.90
N SER A 357 -6.50 -1.80 -23.81
CA SER A 357 -5.33 -2.67 -23.59
C SER A 357 -4.07 -1.86 -23.27
N LYS A 358 -3.82 -0.75 -23.97
CA LYS A 358 -2.68 0.12 -23.67
C LYS A 358 -2.76 0.68 -22.25
N LYS A 359 -3.92 1.15 -21.81
CA LYS A 359 -4.09 1.70 -20.45
C LYS A 359 -4.02 0.62 -19.38
N LEU A 360 -4.55 -0.56 -19.65
CA LEU A 360 -4.40 -1.73 -18.79
C LEU A 360 -2.92 -2.11 -18.61
N LYS A 361 -2.12 -2.12 -19.68
CA LYS A 361 -0.66 -2.32 -19.57
C LYS A 361 0.06 -1.21 -18.79
N GLN A 362 -0.41 0.03 -18.88
CA GLN A 362 0.11 1.12 -18.05
C GLN A 362 -0.23 0.91 -16.57
N LEU A 363 -1.46 0.52 -16.28
CA LEU A 363 -1.93 0.19 -14.93
C LEU A 363 -1.16 -1.00 -14.35
N GLU A 364 -0.95 -2.03 -15.15
CA GLU A 364 -0.12 -3.20 -14.84
C GLU A 364 1.30 -2.77 -14.45
N LYS A 365 1.99 -1.99 -15.30
CA LYS A 365 3.33 -1.49 -15.00
C LYS A 365 3.36 -0.66 -13.71
N ALA A 366 2.37 0.19 -13.51
CA ALA A 366 2.27 1.03 -12.31
C ALA A 366 2.02 0.18 -11.04
N ALA A 367 1.17 -0.85 -11.12
CA ALA A 367 0.92 -1.80 -10.05
C ALA A 367 2.16 -2.67 -9.74
N ALA A 368 2.89 -3.12 -10.76
CA ALA A 368 4.16 -3.83 -10.58
C ALA A 368 5.21 -2.94 -9.91
N GLY A 369 5.32 -1.67 -10.32
CA GLY A 369 6.20 -0.69 -9.68
C GLY A 369 5.85 -0.47 -8.21
N PHE A 370 4.55 -0.42 -7.89
CA PHE A 370 4.06 -0.37 -6.52
C PHE A 370 4.43 -1.61 -5.70
N VAL A 371 4.19 -2.82 -6.23
CA VAL A 371 4.58 -4.09 -5.59
C VAL A 371 6.08 -4.13 -5.35
N LYS A 372 6.88 -3.76 -6.35
CA LYS A 372 8.34 -3.70 -6.23
C LYS A 372 8.77 -2.73 -5.14
N ALA A 373 8.24 -1.51 -5.13
CA ALA A 373 8.52 -0.51 -4.10
C ALA A 373 8.16 -1.02 -2.70
N ILE A 374 7.05 -1.76 -2.58
CA ILE A 374 6.66 -2.39 -1.32
C ILE A 374 7.73 -3.37 -0.84
N LEU A 375 8.13 -4.30 -1.73
CA LEU A 375 9.06 -5.38 -1.44
C LEU A 375 10.48 -4.88 -1.15
N THR A 376 10.98 -3.89 -1.90
CA THR A 376 12.33 -3.34 -1.72
C THR A 376 12.48 -2.60 -0.39
N GLU A 377 11.47 -1.85 0.04
CA GLU A 377 11.52 -1.18 1.35
C GLU A 377 11.54 -2.19 2.50
N THR A 378 10.84 -3.32 2.39
CA THR A 378 10.91 -4.41 3.38
C THR A 378 12.26 -5.10 3.47
N SER A 379 13.18 -4.87 2.52
CA SER A 379 14.54 -5.43 2.53
C SER A 379 15.61 -4.48 3.08
N LEU A 380 15.24 -3.21 3.32
CA LEU A 380 16.16 -2.16 3.79
C LEU A 380 16.02 -1.84 5.28
N GLY A 381 15.00 -2.38 5.95
CA GLY A 381 14.85 -2.36 7.41
C GLY A 381 14.96 -3.77 7.95
#